data_AF-A0A2G6PRJ4-F1
#
_entry.id   AF-A0A2G6PRJ4-F1
#
_cell.length_a   1.000
_cell.length_b   1.000
_cell.length_c   1.000
_cell.angle_alpha   90.00
_cell.angle_beta   90.00
_cell.angle_gamma   90.00
#
_symmetry.space_group_name_H-M   'P 1'
#
loop_
_entity.id
_entity.type
_entity.pdbx_description
1 polymer ?
#
loop_
_entity_poly.entity_id
_entity_poly.type
_entity_poly.pdbx_seq_one_letter_code
_entity_poly.pdbx_strand_id
1 'polypeptide(L)'
;MILAGFTFNGRTVIYILIITLGALVLTIAYRKLLKYLGRGAPSKKDYCVLYGLEKSPSVGELEFYFTSEEKKEVAINILDADMNFVTEVTSFECSKGGNIVRYDSTQIADGNYFYSLETSNQKTMKKMRVQNG
;
A
#
# COMPACT_ATOMS: atom_id res chain seq x y z
N MET A 1 27.28 -52.81 3.70
CA MET A 1 27.21 -51.50 3.03
C MET A 1 27.14 -51.74 1.54
N ILE A 2 25.96 -51.55 0.93
CA ILE A 2 25.78 -51.74 -0.52
C ILE A 2 26.05 -50.40 -1.19
N LEU A 3 27.24 -50.23 -1.75
CA LEU A 3 27.52 -49.16 -2.71
C LEU A 3 26.88 -49.59 -4.04
N ALA A 4 25.67 -49.11 -4.29
CA ALA A 4 25.01 -49.28 -5.57
C ALA A 4 25.79 -48.48 -6.62
N GLY A 5 26.64 -49.16 -7.38
CA GLY A 5 27.32 -48.57 -8.53
C GLY A 5 26.30 -48.13 -9.56
N PHE A 6 26.15 -46.82 -9.71
CA PHE A 6 25.27 -46.22 -10.71
C PHE A 6 25.89 -46.46 -12.09
N THR A 7 25.51 -47.54 -12.77
CA THR A 7 25.85 -47.73 -14.18
C THR A 7 25.05 -46.72 -15.00
N PHE A 8 25.70 -45.69 -15.52
CA PHE A 8 25.08 -44.68 -16.39
C PHE A 8 24.70 -45.30 -17.73
N ASN A 9 23.51 -45.91 -17.80
CA ASN A 9 22.85 -46.19 -19.07
C ASN A 9 22.55 -44.85 -19.77
N GLY A 10 22.86 -44.72 -21.07
CA GLY A 10 22.63 -43.48 -21.82
C GLY A 10 21.19 -42.96 -21.71
N ARG A 11 20.22 -43.86 -21.53
CA ARG A 11 18.81 -43.52 -21.27
C ARG A 11 18.62 -42.73 -19.96
N THR A 12 19.32 -43.08 -18.89
CA THR A 12 19.23 -42.42 -17.58
C THR A 12 19.74 -40.98 -17.65
N VAL A 13 20.83 -40.74 -18.39
CA VAL A 13 21.38 -39.39 -18.60
C VAL A 13 20.39 -38.51 -19.35
N ILE A 14 19.72 -39.06 -20.37
CA ILE A 14 18.69 -38.35 -21.13
C ILE A 14 17.51 -37.96 -20.23
N TYR A 15 17.05 -38.85 -19.34
CA TYR A 15 15.96 -38.54 -18.41
C TYR A 15 16.33 -37.41 -17.43
N ILE A 16 17.54 -37.46 -16.86
CA ILE A 16 18.03 -36.40 -15.95
C ILE A 16 18.07 -35.05 -16.68
N LEU A 17 18.54 -35.03 -17.93
CA LEU A 17 18.61 -33.83 -18.74
C LEU A 17 17.20 -33.25 -19.03
N ILE A 18 16.23 -34.10 -19.37
CA ILE A 18 14.84 -33.67 -19.63
C ILE A 18 14.18 -33.10 -18.37
N ILE A 19 14.33 -33.77 -17.22
CA ILE A 19 13.75 -33.30 -15.95
C ILE A 19 14.35 -31.95 -15.55
N THR A 20 15.66 -31.81 -15.68
CA THR A 20 16.37 -30.56 -15.32
C THR A 20 15.96 -29.42 -16.26
N LEU A 21 15.85 -29.70 -17.56
CA LEU A 21 15.40 -28.73 -18.55
C LEU A 21 13.93 -28.33 -18.30
N GLY A 22 13.06 -29.30 -17.98
CA GLY A 22 11.67 -29.06 -17.63
C GLY A 22 11.51 -28.17 -16.41
N ALA A 23 12.27 -28.42 -15.34
CA ALA A 23 12.29 -27.57 -14.15
C ALA A 23 12.75 -26.14 -14.45
N LEU A 24 13.74 -25.97 -15.34
CA LEU A 24 14.21 -24.66 -15.77
C LEU A 24 13.13 -23.90 -16.54
N VAL A 25 12.47 -24.55 -17.51
CA VAL A 25 11.36 -23.96 -18.27
C VAL A 25 10.20 -23.57 -17.36
N LEU A 26 9.83 -24.44 -16.41
CA LEU A 26 8.78 -24.18 -15.43
C LEU A 26 9.09 -22.92 -14.60
N THR A 27 10.34 -22.79 -14.15
CA THR A 27 10.79 -21.64 -13.35
C THR A 27 10.70 -20.33 -14.15
N ILE A 28 11.09 -20.35 -15.42
CA ILE A 28 10.98 -19.18 -16.32
C ILE A 28 9.51 -18.82 -16.57
N ALA A 29 8.68 -19.83 -16.87
CA ALA A 29 7.25 -19.64 -17.10
C ALA A 29 6.57 -19.04 -15.86
N TYR A 30 6.86 -19.56 -14.67
CA TYR A 30 6.34 -19.03 -13.40
C TYR A 30 6.73 -17.57 -13.18
N ARG A 31 8.02 -17.21 -13.36
CA ARG A 31 8.46 -15.81 -13.25
C ARG A 31 7.76 -14.90 -14.25
N LYS A 32 7.54 -15.36 -15.48
CA LYS A 32 6.86 -14.57 -16.52
C LYS A 32 5.38 -14.39 -16.20
N LEU A 33 4.72 -15.43 -15.66
CA LEU A 33 3.33 -15.37 -15.21
C LEU A 33 3.17 -14.37 -14.05
N LEU A 34 4.02 -14.42 -13.04
CA LEU A 34 4.00 -13.46 -11.94
C LEU A 34 4.20 -12.01 -12.43
N LYS A 35 5.13 -11.79 -13.37
CA LYS A 35 5.31 -10.47 -13.98
C LYS A 35 4.09 -10.02 -14.77
N TYR A 36 3.41 -10.92 -15.46
CA TYR A 36 2.19 -10.61 -16.21
C TYR A 36 1.03 -10.25 -15.28
N LEU A 37 0.84 -11.00 -14.20
CA LEU A 37 -0.18 -10.73 -13.18
C LEU A 37 0.11 -9.44 -12.40
N GLY A 38 1.39 -9.12 -12.17
CA GLY A 38 1.81 -7.90 -11.49
C GLY A 38 1.71 -6.61 -12.32
N ARG A 39 1.34 -6.67 -13.62
CA ARG A 39 1.23 -5.49 -14.51
C ARG A 39 0.01 -4.60 -14.23
N GLY A 40 -0.96 -5.07 -13.46
CA GLY A 40 -2.11 -4.28 -13.03
C GLY A 40 -1.92 -3.56 -11.70
N ALA A 41 -0.78 -3.72 -11.04
CA ALA A 41 -0.51 -3.03 -9.78
C ALA A 41 -0.22 -1.55 -10.09
N PRO A 42 -0.98 -0.59 -9.50
CA PRO A 42 -0.70 0.82 -9.68
C PRO A 42 0.75 1.11 -9.29
N SER A 43 1.42 1.92 -10.12
CA SER A 43 2.79 2.35 -9.90
C SER A 43 2.92 2.92 -8.49
N LYS A 44 3.71 2.24 -7.64
CA LYS A 44 3.94 2.69 -6.25
C LYS A 44 4.63 4.06 -6.16
N LYS A 45 5.16 4.55 -7.29
CA LYS A 45 5.81 5.85 -7.39
C LYS A 45 4.80 7.01 -7.38
N ASP A 46 3.54 6.75 -7.73
CA ASP A 46 2.54 7.81 -7.86
C ASP A 46 1.62 7.87 -6.63
N TYR A 47 2.08 7.35 -5.49
CA TYR A 47 1.33 7.35 -4.24
C TYR A 47 1.57 8.62 -3.43
N CYS A 48 0.52 9.09 -2.77
CA CYS A 48 0.63 10.12 -1.75
C CYS A 48 1.15 9.49 -0.45
N VAL A 49 2.07 10.17 0.22
CA VAL A 49 2.55 9.78 1.54
C VAL A 49 1.85 10.66 2.57
N LEU A 50 0.90 10.08 3.30
CA LEU A 50 0.22 10.72 4.42
C LEU A 50 1.10 10.58 5.67
N TYR A 51 1.34 11.68 6.38
CA TYR A 51 2.11 11.70 7.63
C TYR A 51 1.19 11.64 8.86
N GLY A 52 1.75 11.23 9.99
CA GLY A 52 1.05 11.24 11.27
C GLY A 52 0.85 12.66 11.77
N LEU A 53 -0.22 12.90 12.53
CA LEU A 53 -0.39 14.15 13.28
C LEU A 53 0.77 14.30 14.27
N GLU A 54 1.40 15.49 14.32
CA GLU A 54 2.52 15.75 15.22
C GLU A 54 2.11 15.80 16.70
N LYS A 55 0.84 16.16 16.98
CA LYS A 55 0.28 16.22 18.33
C LYS A 55 -0.70 15.07 18.55
N SER A 56 -0.46 14.27 19.60
CA SER A 56 -1.41 13.25 20.09
C SER A 56 -1.49 13.35 21.62
N PRO A 57 -2.67 13.64 22.23
CA PRO A 57 -3.98 13.91 21.61
C PRO A 57 -4.03 15.25 20.86
N SER A 58 -4.77 15.28 19.77
CA SER A 58 -4.90 16.48 18.95
C SER A 58 -6.09 17.32 19.43
N VAL A 59 -5.86 18.60 19.72
CA VAL A 59 -6.84 19.53 20.32
C VAL A 59 -6.85 20.83 19.53
N GLY A 60 -8.03 21.28 19.10
CA GLY A 60 -8.21 22.50 18.31
C GLY A 60 -7.93 22.25 16.83
N GLU A 61 -6.75 22.64 16.33
CA GLU A 61 -6.42 22.51 14.90
C GLU A 61 -5.68 21.20 14.62
N LEU A 62 -6.28 20.32 13.82
CA LEU A 62 -5.66 19.14 13.23
C LEU A 62 -4.92 19.54 11.95
N GLU A 63 -3.60 19.34 11.90
CA GLU A 63 -2.80 19.56 10.69
C GLU A 63 -2.51 18.24 9.97
N PHE A 64 -3.22 17.97 8.88
CA PHE A 64 -2.97 16.82 8.02
C PHE A 64 -1.90 17.16 6.99
N TYR A 65 -0.69 16.63 7.19
CA TYR A 65 0.41 16.76 6.24
C TYR A 65 0.51 15.55 5.32
N PHE A 66 0.61 15.79 4.01
CA PHE A 66 0.89 14.75 3.03
C PHE A 66 1.77 15.27 1.90
N THR A 67 2.55 14.38 1.31
CA THR A 67 3.35 14.69 0.11
C THR A 67 2.82 13.96 -1.11
N SER A 68 2.89 14.62 -2.27
CA SER A 68 2.53 14.06 -3.57
C SER A 68 3.62 14.34 -4.60
N GLU A 69 3.97 13.34 -5.41
CA GLU A 69 4.94 13.50 -6.50
C GLU A 69 4.34 14.21 -7.74
N GLU A 70 3.02 14.20 -7.87
CA GLU A 70 2.26 14.78 -8.99
C GLU A 70 1.01 15.53 -8.53
N LYS A 71 0.49 16.41 -9.38
CA LYS A 71 -0.81 17.06 -9.13
C LYS A 71 -1.93 16.07 -9.38
N LYS A 72 -2.83 15.92 -8.42
CA LYS A 72 -4.00 15.02 -8.52
C LYS A 72 -5.07 15.46 -7.53
N GLU A 73 -6.30 15.05 -7.82
CA GLU A 73 -7.42 15.24 -6.91
C GLU A 73 -7.25 14.34 -5.68
N VAL A 74 -7.30 14.96 -4.52
CA VAL A 74 -7.23 14.33 -3.20
C VAL A 74 -8.48 14.70 -2.41
N ALA A 75 -9.06 13.71 -1.74
CA ALA A 75 -10.10 13.91 -0.74
C ALA A 75 -9.57 13.44 0.62
N ILE A 76 -9.75 14.26 1.65
CA ILE A 76 -9.46 13.89 3.03
C ILE A 76 -10.78 13.64 3.74
N ASN A 77 -10.94 12.44 4.27
CA ASN A 77 -12.14 12.00 4.99
C ASN A 77 -11.79 11.62 6.43
N ILE A 78 -12.74 11.79 7.33
CA ILE A 78 -12.70 11.29 8.70
C ILE A 78 -13.66 10.09 8.79
N LEU A 79 -13.19 9.05 9.43
CA LEU A 79 -13.86 7.79 9.66
C LEU A 79 -13.92 7.52 11.17
N ASP A 80 -14.97 6.86 11.64
CA ASP A 80 -15.11 6.45 13.04
C ASP A 80 -14.20 5.26 13.40
N ALA A 81 -14.29 4.79 14.64
CA ALA A 81 -13.53 3.63 15.12
C ALA A 81 -13.87 2.32 14.37
N ASP A 82 -15.04 2.23 13.77
CA ASP A 82 -15.55 1.10 12.98
C ASP A 82 -15.27 1.27 11.47
N MET A 83 -14.51 2.30 11.09
CA MET A 83 -14.17 2.67 9.71
C MET A 83 -15.37 3.11 8.84
N ASN A 84 -16.47 3.55 9.46
CA ASN A 84 -17.57 4.19 8.74
C ASN A 84 -17.23 5.66 8.46
N PHE A 85 -17.69 6.17 7.33
CA PHE A 85 -17.54 7.57 6.96
C PHE A 85 -18.29 8.48 7.95
N VAL A 86 -17.59 9.47 8.49
CA VAL A 86 -18.15 10.48 9.40
C VAL A 86 -18.33 11.80 8.66
N THR A 87 -17.25 12.33 8.08
CA THR A 87 -17.28 13.61 7.36
C THR A 87 -16.14 13.72 6.36
N GLU A 88 -16.36 14.50 5.31
CA GLU A 88 -15.31 14.96 4.41
C GLU A 88 -14.71 16.24 4.98
N VAL A 89 -13.37 16.29 5.10
CA VAL A 89 -12.63 17.47 5.56
C VAL A 89 -12.47 18.45 4.41
N THR A 90 -12.02 17.96 3.26
CA THR A 90 -11.82 18.76 2.05
C THR A 90 -11.56 17.86 0.84
N SER A 91 -11.87 18.38 -0.35
CA SER A 91 -11.51 17.79 -1.63
C SER A 91 -10.96 18.88 -2.55
N PHE A 92 -9.74 18.69 -3.06
CA PHE A 92 -9.04 19.65 -3.91
C PHE A 92 -7.93 19.00 -4.74
N GLU A 93 -7.38 19.73 -5.71
CA GLU A 93 -6.21 19.30 -6.47
C GLU A 93 -4.92 19.64 -5.70
N CYS A 94 -4.15 18.62 -5.28
CA CYS A 94 -2.93 18.85 -4.52
C CYS A 94 -1.78 19.36 -5.37
N SER A 95 -0.89 20.15 -4.75
CA SER A 95 0.36 20.57 -5.38
C SER A 95 1.42 19.46 -5.31
N LYS A 96 2.38 19.50 -6.25
CA LYS A 96 3.57 18.64 -6.18
C LYS A 96 4.45 19.06 -5.00
N GLY A 97 4.79 18.11 -4.14
CA GLY A 97 5.52 18.36 -2.88
C GLY A 97 4.62 18.19 -1.66
N GLY A 98 4.86 18.98 -0.62
CA GLY A 98 4.12 18.92 0.64
C GLY A 98 2.87 19.78 0.63
N ASN A 99 1.75 19.23 1.12
CA ASN A 99 0.48 19.91 1.28
C ASN A 99 0.03 19.74 2.75
N ILE A 100 -0.46 20.83 3.35
CA ILE A 100 -1.00 20.86 4.72
C ILE A 100 -2.47 21.23 4.64
N VAL A 101 -3.32 20.45 5.30
CA VAL A 101 -4.74 20.74 5.47
C VAL A 101 -5.03 20.91 6.94
N ARG A 102 -5.72 21.98 7.30
CA ARG A 102 -6.13 22.26 8.68
C ARG A 102 -7.60 21.96 8.86
N TYR A 103 -7.94 21.26 9.93
CA TYR A 103 -9.31 20.97 10.30
C TYR A 103 -9.56 21.27 11.78
N ASP A 104 -10.73 21.80 12.09
CA ASP A 104 -11.11 22.11 13.47
C ASP A 104 -11.68 20.87 14.17
N SER A 105 -10.95 20.33 15.14
CA SER A 105 -11.34 19.14 15.90
C SER A 105 -12.58 19.35 16.77
N THR A 106 -13.00 20.59 17.03
CA THR A 106 -14.24 20.87 17.78
C THR A 106 -15.51 20.48 17.03
N GLN A 107 -15.41 20.25 15.72
CA GLN A 107 -16.51 19.81 14.88
C GLN A 107 -16.85 18.31 15.05
N ILE A 108 -16.01 17.56 15.77
CA ILE A 108 -16.20 16.12 16.03
C ILE A 108 -16.10 15.83 17.52
N ALA A 109 -16.85 14.82 17.97
CA ALA A 109 -16.85 14.40 19.37
C ALA A 109 -15.51 13.79 19.78
N ASP A 110 -15.25 13.75 21.08
CA ASP A 110 -14.06 13.11 21.62
C ASP A 110 -14.09 11.61 21.38
N GLY A 111 -13.00 11.08 20.82
CA GLY A 111 -12.98 9.69 20.41
C GLY A 111 -11.77 9.28 19.59
N ASN A 112 -11.78 8.01 19.20
CA ASN A 112 -10.81 7.44 18.28
C ASN A 112 -11.39 7.48 16.87
N TYR A 113 -10.62 8.04 15.95
CA TYR A 113 -11.01 8.20 14.55
C TYR A 113 -9.89 7.73 13.64
N PHE A 114 -10.20 7.55 12.37
CA PHE A 114 -9.21 7.44 11.32
C PHE A 114 -9.40 8.61 10.36
N TYR A 115 -8.31 9.14 9.84
CA TYR A 115 -8.36 10.05 8.70
C TYR A 115 -7.80 9.30 7.50
N SER A 116 -8.50 9.39 6.38
CA SER A 116 -8.08 8.79 5.13
C SER A 116 -7.83 9.84 4.07
N LEU A 117 -6.74 9.67 3.34
CA LEU A 117 -6.47 10.38 2.10
C LEU A 117 -6.82 9.44 0.95
N GLU A 118 -7.75 9.90 0.11
CA GLU A 118 -8.27 9.19 -1.04
C GLU A 118 -7.87 9.95 -2.32
N THR A 119 -7.32 9.20 -3.26
CA THR A 119 -7.03 9.63 -4.63
C THR A 119 -7.63 8.59 -5.58
N SER A 120 -7.70 8.92 -6.87
CA SER A 120 -8.16 7.99 -7.91
C SER A 120 -7.42 6.64 -7.93
N ASN A 121 -6.18 6.60 -7.42
CA ASN A 121 -5.30 5.43 -7.44
C ASN A 121 -4.97 4.85 -6.06
N GLN A 122 -5.36 5.49 -4.95
CA GLN A 122 -4.95 5.10 -3.62
C GLN A 122 -5.94 5.53 -2.54
N LYS A 123 -6.10 4.68 -1.53
CA LYS A 123 -6.65 5.07 -0.23
C LYS A 123 -5.64 4.72 0.85
N THR A 124 -5.21 5.72 1.61
CA THR A 124 -4.32 5.54 2.77
C THR A 124 -4.98 6.11 4.01
N MET A 125 -4.78 5.47 5.17
CA MET A 125 -5.45 5.85 6.41
C MET A 125 -4.50 5.80 7.59
N LYS A 126 -4.72 6.70 8.55
CA LYS A 126 -3.99 6.74 9.82
C LYS A 126 -4.96 6.98 10.96
N LYS A 127 -4.60 6.42 12.12
CA LYS A 127 -5.35 6.60 13.37
C LYS A 127 -5.10 7.99 13.93
N MET A 128 -6.14 8.59 14.48
CA MET A 128 -6.06 9.81 15.28
C MET A 128 -6.95 9.68 16.52
N ARG A 129 -6.64 10.45 17.55
CA ARG A 129 -7.46 10.54 18.75
C ARG A 129 -7.72 12.02 19.04
N VAL A 130 -9.00 12.35 19.11
CA VAL A 130 -9.49 13.70 19.43
C VAL A 130 -9.91 13.74 20.88
N GLN A 131 -9.46 14.77 21.58
CA GLN A 131 -9.80 15.02 22.98
C GLN A 131 -9.92 16.53 23.21
N ASN A 132 -11.10 17.07 22.93
CA ASN A 132 -11.49 18.44 23.20
C ASN A 132 -11.97 18.50 24.66
N GLY A 133 -11.02 18.57 25.59
CA GLY A 133 -11.28 18.65 27.03
C GLY A 133 -12.10 19.85 27.45
#